data_AF-A0A0D7PYA9-F1
#
_entry.id   AF-A0A0D7PYA9-F1
#
_cell.length_a   1.000
_cell.length_b   1.000
_cell.length_c   1.000
_cell.angle_alpha   90.00
_cell.angle_beta   90.00
_cell.angle_gamma   90.00
#
_symmetry.space_group_name_H-M   'P 1'
#
loop_
_entity.id
_entity.type
_entity.pdbx_description
1 polymer ?
#
loop_
_entity_poly.entity_id
_entity_poly.type
_entity_poly.pdbx_seq_one_letter_code
_entity_poly.pdbx_strand_id
1 'polypeptide(L)'
;MNQTEPSAEKQIASIVASAAKQPLLDAAFELWRWRYRLDSIEGRPTAEEIRINRTLTPEQFSAKYRYERDHAHEGPMFDYLKRAHPHASDDAIRQAIITAVKFEGAAEAHFNWDGDFWDCIVRAVAQAAAQYPDFLETTYRDARNNLAYYMK
;
A
#
# COMPACT_ATOMS: atom_id res chain seq x y z
N MET A 1 -1.19 -27.22 -21.59
CA MET A 1 -2.32 -26.73 -20.78
C MET A 1 -2.18 -25.22 -20.67
N ASN A 2 -2.93 -24.45 -21.47
CA ASN A 2 -2.99 -22.99 -21.30
C ASN A 2 -3.96 -22.70 -20.16
N GLN A 3 -3.44 -22.47 -18.95
CA GLN A 3 -4.22 -21.75 -17.96
C GLN A 3 -4.27 -20.29 -18.42
N THR A 4 -5.37 -19.92 -19.07
CA THR A 4 -5.66 -18.53 -19.39
C THR A 4 -5.65 -17.78 -18.06
N GLU A 5 -4.74 -16.82 -17.91
CA GLU A 5 -4.72 -15.99 -16.71
C GLU A 5 -6.12 -15.38 -16.49
N PRO A 6 -6.61 -15.34 -15.24
CA PRO A 6 -7.89 -14.69 -14.95
C PRO A 6 -7.87 -13.26 -15.47
N SER A 7 -9.01 -12.78 -15.99
CA SER A 7 -9.14 -11.40 -16.47
C SER A 7 -8.72 -10.40 -15.39
N ALA A 8 -8.27 -9.21 -15.81
CA ALA A 8 -7.89 -8.12 -14.89
C ALA A 8 -8.95 -7.88 -13.82
N GLU A 9 -10.22 -7.84 -14.23
CA GLU A 9 -11.37 -7.70 -13.33
C GLU A 9 -11.46 -8.82 -12.28
N LYS A 10 -11.23 -10.09 -12.68
CA LYS A 10 -11.25 -11.23 -11.74
C LYS A 10 -10.07 -11.17 -10.77
N GLN A 11 -8.90 -10.73 -11.22
CA GLN A 11 -7.73 -10.54 -10.36
C GLN A 11 -7.99 -9.45 -9.32
N ILE A 12 -8.47 -8.28 -9.76
CA ILE A 12 -8.84 -7.17 -8.87
C ILE A 12 -9.93 -7.61 -7.89
N ALA A 13 -10.98 -8.28 -8.38
CA ALA A 13 -12.07 -8.77 -7.53
C ALA A 13 -11.57 -9.74 -6.45
N SER A 14 -10.59 -10.60 -6.77
CA SER A 14 -9.98 -11.48 -5.79
C SER A 14 -9.20 -10.73 -4.72
N ILE A 15 -8.47 -9.68 -5.09
CA ILE A 15 -7.72 -8.84 -4.13
C ILE A 15 -8.70 -8.09 -3.22
N VAL A 16 -9.73 -7.46 -3.79
CA VAL A 16 -10.77 -6.75 -3.04
C VAL A 16 -11.54 -7.69 -2.11
N ALA A 17 -11.86 -8.90 -2.56
CA ALA A 17 -12.56 -9.90 -1.75
C ALA A 17 -11.68 -10.46 -0.61
N SER A 18 -10.35 -10.42 -0.73
CA SER A 18 -9.43 -10.71 0.37
C SER A 18 -9.50 -9.60 1.42
N ALA A 19 -9.34 -8.35 0.97
CA ALA A 19 -9.39 -7.17 1.85
C ALA A 19 -10.73 -7.06 2.59
N ALA A 20 -11.85 -7.38 1.94
CA ALA A 20 -13.19 -7.34 2.54
C ALA A 20 -13.39 -8.26 3.77
N LYS A 21 -12.48 -9.22 3.99
CA LYS A 21 -12.51 -10.11 5.17
C LYS A 21 -11.86 -9.48 6.40
N GLN A 22 -11.12 -8.39 6.22
CA GLN A 22 -10.40 -7.72 7.30
C GLN A 22 -11.21 -6.52 7.83
N PRO A 23 -10.91 -6.02 9.03
CA PRO A 23 -11.42 -4.71 9.46
C PRO A 23 -10.98 -3.60 8.49
N LEU A 24 -11.75 -2.51 8.44
CA LEU A 24 -11.57 -1.43 7.46
C LEU A 24 -10.12 -0.91 7.37
N LEU A 25 -9.47 -0.71 8.51
CA LEU A 25 -8.12 -0.17 8.58
C LEU A 25 -7.07 -1.16 8.04
N ASP A 26 -7.18 -2.44 8.41
CA ASP A 26 -6.32 -3.50 7.92
C ASP A 26 -6.54 -3.78 6.42
N ALA A 27 -7.79 -3.74 5.96
CA ALA A 27 -8.15 -3.83 4.56
C ALA A 27 -7.52 -2.70 3.73
N ALA A 28 -7.48 -1.47 4.27
CA ALA A 28 -6.80 -0.35 3.64
C ALA A 28 -5.29 -0.60 3.50
N PHE A 29 -4.65 -1.14 4.54
CA PHE A 29 -3.24 -1.50 4.48
C PHE A 29 -2.98 -2.65 3.51
N GLU A 30 -3.82 -3.70 3.50
CA GLU A 30 -3.71 -4.80 2.54
C GLU A 30 -3.78 -4.28 1.10
N LEU A 31 -4.76 -3.46 0.76
CA LEU A 31 -4.84 -2.89 -0.59
C LEU A 31 -3.64 -2.01 -0.92
N TRP A 32 -3.15 -1.23 0.06
CA TRP A 32 -2.02 -0.32 -0.13
C TRP A 32 -0.70 -1.05 -0.42
N ARG A 33 -0.40 -2.17 0.26
CA ARG A 33 0.77 -3.01 -0.05
C ARG A 33 0.68 -3.66 -1.44
N TRP A 34 -0.53 -3.89 -1.95
CA TRP A 34 -0.76 -4.44 -3.28
C TRP A 34 -0.85 -3.37 -4.38
N ARG A 35 -0.68 -2.07 -4.07
CA ARG A 35 -0.87 -0.96 -5.02
C ARG A 35 -0.15 -1.15 -6.36
N TYR A 36 1.12 -1.56 -6.36
CA TYR A 36 1.88 -1.75 -7.59
C TYR A 36 1.37 -2.94 -8.43
N ARG A 37 0.82 -3.97 -7.76
CA ARG A 37 0.18 -5.08 -8.46
C ARG A 37 -1.16 -4.65 -9.05
N LEU A 38 -1.94 -3.88 -8.30
CA LEU A 38 -3.21 -3.31 -8.78
C LEU A 38 -2.96 -2.40 -10.00
N ASP A 39 -2.00 -1.48 -9.90
CA ASP A 39 -1.56 -0.63 -11.01
C ASP A 39 -1.17 -1.48 -12.22
N SER A 40 -0.33 -2.51 -12.02
CA SER A 40 0.08 -3.39 -13.12
C SER A 40 -1.09 -4.14 -13.78
N ILE A 41 -2.09 -4.57 -13.01
CA ILE A 41 -3.29 -5.24 -13.56
C ILE A 41 -4.13 -4.24 -14.38
N GLU A 42 -4.14 -2.97 -13.97
CA GLU A 42 -4.83 -1.88 -14.68
C GLU A 42 -4.00 -1.26 -15.83
N GLY A 43 -2.80 -1.79 -16.10
CA GLY A 43 -1.92 -1.26 -17.15
C GLY A 43 -1.26 0.06 -16.79
N ARG A 44 -1.08 0.33 -15.50
CA ARG A 44 -0.40 1.50 -14.94
C ARG A 44 0.99 1.14 -14.38
N PRO A 45 1.96 2.06 -14.46
CA PRO A 45 1.92 3.27 -15.27
C PRO A 45 1.89 2.93 -16.77
N THR A 46 1.17 3.74 -17.53
CA THR A 46 1.10 3.67 -18.99
C THR A 46 2.46 3.98 -19.63
N ALA A 47 2.64 3.61 -20.90
CA ALA A 47 3.87 3.91 -21.63
C ALA A 47 4.20 5.42 -21.66
N GLU A 48 3.18 6.27 -21.68
CA GLU A 48 3.33 7.72 -21.63
C GLU A 48 3.79 8.20 -20.25
N GLU A 49 3.17 7.70 -19.18
CA GLU A 49 3.59 8.02 -17.81
C GLU A 49 5.03 7.55 -17.54
N ILE A 50 5.42 6.40 -18.07
CA ILE A 50 6.81 5.92 -18.01
C ILE A 50 7.74 6.90 -18.74
N ARG A 51 7.35 7.37 -19.93
CA ARG A 51 8.15 8.35 -20.70
C ARG A 51 8.32 9.65 -19.92
N ILE A 52 7.25 10.18 -19.33
CA ILE A 52 7.28 11.40 -18.50
C ILE A 52 8.14 11.18 -17.24
N ASN A 53 7.94 10.07 -16.52
CA ASN A 53 8.68 9.78 -15.30
C ASN A 53 10.20 9.70 -15.55
N ARG A 54 10.63 9.22 -16.73
CA ARG A 54 12.05 9.16 -17.12
C ARG A 54 12.70 10.52 -17.36
N THR A 55 11.92 11.59 -17.55
CA THR A 55 12.47 12.94 -17.73
C THR A 55 12.53 13.73 -16.42
N LEU A 56 12.01 13.19 -15.32
CA LEU A 56 12.01 13.85 -14.01
C LEU A 56 13.39 13.74 -13.35
N THR A 57 13.83 14.80 -12.68
CA THR A 57 14.98 14.71 -11.76
C THR A 57 14.62 13.88 -10.52
N PRO A 58 15.61 13.39 -9.74
CA PRO A 58 15.33 12.69 -8.49
C PRO A 58 14.44 13.49 -7.53
N GLU A 59 14.63 14.81 -7.42
CA GLU A 59 13.82 15.67 -6.56
C GLU A 59 12.38 15.78 -7.06
N GLN A 60 12.19 15.93 -8.37
CA GLN A 60 10.87 15.98 -9.00
C GLN A 60 10.13 14.65 -8.85
N PHE A 61 10.85 13.54 -9.05
CA PHE A 61 10.30 12.20 -8.85
C PHE A 61 9.92 11.97 -7.39
N SER A 62 10.77 12.38 -6.45
CA SER A 62 10.50 12.31 -5.01
C SER A 62 9.28 13.17 -4.61
N ALA A 63 9.14 14.38 -5.18
CA ALA A 63 7.99 15.24 -4.94
C ALA A 63 6.70 14.64 -5.50
N LYS A 64 6.75 14.08 -6.71
CA LYS A 64 5.63 13.34 -7.32
C LYS A 64 5.21 12.15 -6.46
N TYR A 65 6.18 11.35 -6.01
CA TYR A 65 5.93 10.20 -5.15
C TYR A 65 5.28 10.60 -3.82
N ARG A 66 5.75 11.67 -3.16
CA ARG A 66 5.12 12.20 -1.95
C ARG A 66 3.67 12.65 -2.22
N TYR A 67 3.46 13.39 -3.30
CA TYR A 67 2.11 13.86 -3.67
C TYR A 67 1.15 12.69 -3.89
N GLU A 68 1.58 11.65 -4.63
CA GLU A 68 0.76 10.46 -4.89
C GLU A 68 0.37 9.73 -3.60
N ARG A 69 1.28 9.66 -2.62
CA ARG A 69 0.99 9.11 -1.29
C ARG A 69 -0.01 9.96 -0.52
N ASP A 70 0.19 11.27 -0.47
CA ASP A 70 -0.67 12.20 0.28
C ASP A 70 -2.12 12.20 -0.27
N HIS A 71 -2.27 12.00 -1.58
CA HIS A 71 -3.57 11.98 -2.27
C HIS A 71 -4.05 10.56 -2.61
N ALA A 72 -3.47 9.51 -2.01
CA ALA A 72 -3.85 8.12 -2.29
C ALA A 72 -5.36 7.87 -2.07
N HIS A 73 -5.95 8.56 -1.10
CA HIS A 73 -7.37 8.48 -0.75
C HIS A 73 -8.32 9.16 -1.75
N GLU A 74 -7.79 9.87 -2.74
CA GLU A 74 -8.53 10.48 -3.85
C GLU A 74 -8.42 9.65 -5.15
N GLY A 75 -7.54 8.64 -5.15
CA GLY A 75 -7.27 7.78 -6.30
C GLY A 75 -8.01 6.43 -6.26
N PRO A 76 -7.57 5.45 -7.08
CA PRO A 76 -8.21 4.13 -7.20
C PRO A 76 -8.34 3.36 -5.88
N MET A 77 -7.45 3.63 -4.91
CA MET A 77 -7.50 3.05 -3.57
C MET A 77 -8.85 3.30 -2.87
N PHE A 78 -9.46 4.46 -3.09
CA PHE A 78 -10.78 4.77 -2.55
C PHE A 78 -11.82 3.79 -3.07
N ASP A 79 -11.87 3.59 -4.38
CA ASP A 79 -12.84 2.71 -5.03
C ASP A 79 -12.62 1.24 -4.63
N TYR A 80 -11.37 0.79 -4.53
CA TYR A 80 -11.05 -0.56 -4.06
C TYR A 80 -11.54 -0.78 -2.63
N LEU A 81 -11.25 0.15 -1.72
CA LEU A 81 -11.65 0.01 -0.32
C LEU A 81 -13.16 0.17 -0.15
N LYS A 82 -13.81 1.03 -0.93
CA LYS A 82 -15.27 1.18 -0.94
C LYS A 82 -15.97 -0.09 -1.44
N ARG A 83 -15.40 -0.77 -2.43
CA ARG A 83 -15.89 -2.09 -2.89
C ARG A 83 -15.71 -3.18 -1.83
N ALA A 84 -14.62 -3.14 -1.06
CA ALA A 84 -14.39 -4.07 0.05
C ALA A 84 -15.32 -3.79 1.25
N HIS A 85 -15.60 -2.51 1.53
CA HIS A 85 -16.41 -2.04 2.65
C HIS A 85 -17.53 -1.09 2.20
N PRO A 86 -18.58 -1.60 1.53
CA PRO A 86 -19.62 -0.76 0.92
C PRO A 86 -20.42 0.07 1.93
N HIS A 87 -20.48 -0.38 3.19
CA HIS A 87 -21.22 0.28 4.27
C HIS A 87 -20.38 1.29 5.07
N ALA A 88 -19.06 1.36 4.85
CA ALA A 88 -18.24 2.38 5.48
C ALA A 88 -18.54 3.76 4.86
N SER A 89 -18.57 4.80 5.69
CA SER A 89 -18.70 6.16 5.20
C SER A 89 -17.46 6.57 4.39
N ASP A 90 -17.64 7.50 3.46
CA ASP A 90 -16.54 7.95 2.60
C ASP A 90 -15.40 8.58 3.43
N ASP A 91 -15.74 9.28 4.53
CA ASP A 91 -14.74 9.82 5.44
C ASP A 91 -13.97 8.72 6.17
N ALA A 92 -14.63 7.64 6.60
CA ALA A 92 -13.95 6.49 7.20
C ALA A 92 -13.02 5.81 6.20
N ILE A 93 -13.44 5.66 4.93
CA ILE A 93 -12.61 5.13 3.84
C ILE A 93 -11.37 6.00 3.65
N ARG A 94 -11.53 7.33 3.51
CA ARG A 94 -10.41 8.26 3.33
C ARG A 94 -9.43 8.19 4.50
N GLN A 95 -9.95 8.24 5.74
CA GLN A 95 -9.11 8.18 6.93
C GLN A 95 -8.37 6.85 7.06
N ALA A 96 -8.99 5.73 6.71
CA ALA A 96 -8.34 4.42 6.73
C ALA A 96 -7.16 4.38 5.73
N ILE A 97 -7.35 4.89 4.50
CA ILE A 97 -6.28 4.97 3.49
C ILE A 97 -5.16 5.89 3.97
N ILE A 98 -5.47 7.09 4.44
CA ILE A 98 -4.48 8.04 4.97
C ILE A 98 -3.67 7.39 6.10
N THR A 99 -4.34 6.70 7.02
CA THR A 99 -3.69 6.03 8.16
C THR A 99 -2.77 4.90 7.69
N ALA A 100 -3.19 4.07 6.74
CA ALA A 100 -2.36 3.01 6.17
C ALA A 100 -1.10 3.56 5.48
N VAL A 101 -1.23 4.63 4.69
CA VAL A 101 -0.11 5.28 4.00
C VAL A 101 0.89 5.89 5.01
N LYS A 102 0.37 6.56 6.04
CA LYS A 102 1.21 7.16 7.09
C LYS A 102 1.91 6.11 7.94
N PHE A 103 1.26 4.98 8.24
CA PHE A 103 1.89 3.87 8.95
C PHE A 103 3.05 3.27 8.14
N GLU A 104 2.88 2.99 6.85
CA GLU A 104 3.99 2.51 6.00
C GLU A 104 5.13 3.54 5.97
N GLY A 105 4.82 4.83 5.79
CA GLY A 105 5.82 5.90 5.77
C GLY A 105 6.57 6.06 7.10
N ALA A 106 5.89 5.84 8.23
CA ALA A 106 6.52 5.84 9.55
C ALA A 106 7.46 4.64 9.72
N ALA A 107 7.08 3.45 9.23
CA ALA A 107 7.93 2.27 9.25
C ALA A 107 9.19 2.47 8.38
N GLU A 108 9.05 3.09 7.21
CA GLU A 108 10.17 3.48 6.35
C GLU A 108 11.10 4.49 7.03
N ALA A 109 10.53 5.51 7.68
CA ALA A 109 11.31 6.56 8.36
C ALA A 109 12.08 6.06 9.59
N HIS A 110 11.54 5.04 10.28
CA HIS A 110 12.21 4.41 11.43
C HIS A 110 13.22 3.34 11.04
N PHE A 111 13.28 2.95 9.77
CA PHE A 111 14.27 1.98 9.31
C PHE A 111 15.67 2.59 9.35
N ASN A 112 16.53 2.00 10.17
CA ASN A 112 17.95 2.28 10.20
C ASN A 112 18.69 0.94 10.19
N TRP A 113 19.51 0.71 9.15
CA TRP A 113 20.25 -0.54 9.00
C TRP A 113 21.48 -0.53 9.91
N ASP A 114 21.27 -0.99 11.14
CA ASP A 114 22.30 -1.16 12.17
C ASP A 114 22.19 -2.54 12.83
N GLY A 115 23.05 -3.47 12.38
CA GLY A 115 23.08 -4.86 12.83
C GLY A 115 22.33 -5.83 11.92
N ASP A 116 21.67 -6.82 12.52
CA ASP A 116 20.88 -7.82 11.79
C ASP A 116 19.72 -7.15 11.04
N PHE A 117 19.63 -7.44 9.73
CA PHE A 117 18.66 -6.81 8.85
C PHE A 117 17.23 -7.05 9.30
N TRP A 118 16.88 -8.28 9.68
CA TRP A 118 15.52 -8.61 10.09
C TRP A 118 15.17 -7.95 11.42
N ASP A 119 16.11 -7.92 12.36
CA ASP A 119 15.92 -7.19 13.61
C ASP A 119 15.70 -5.68 13.36
N CYS A 120 16.39 -5.08 12.39
CA CYS A 120 16.16 -3.68 11.99
C CYS A 120 14.72 -3.46 11.49
N ILE A 121 14.23 -4.38 10.64
CA ILE A 121 12.85 -4.34 10.11
C ILE A 121 11.83 -4.46 11.24
N VAL A 122 12.00 -5.43 12.14
CA VAL A 122 11.10 -5.65 13.27
C VAL A 122 11.06 -4.41 14.17
N ARG A 123 12.21 -3.81 14.48
CA ARG A 123 12.29 -2.58 15.30
C ARG A 123 11.58 -1.41 14.63
N ALA A 124 11.81 -1.19 13.34
CA ALA A 124 11.20 -0.07 12.60
C ALA A 124 9.67 -0.17 12.60
N VAL A 125 9.13 -1.37 12.32
CA VAL A 125 7.68 -1.60 12.35
C VAL A 125 7.13 -1.49 13.77
N ALA A 126 7.85 -1.96 14.80
CA ALA A 126 7.41 -1.80 16.19
C ALA A 126 7.32 -0.33 16.62
N GLN A 127 8.26 0.52 16.18
CA GLN A 127 8.23 1.96 16.44
C GLN A 127 7.06 2.65 15.70
N ALA A 128 6.77 2.24 14.46
CA ALA A 128 5.60 2.71 13.74
C ALA A 128 4.29 2.23 14.40
N ALA A 129 4.23 0.97 14.85
CA ALA A 129 3.06 0.40 15.52
C ALA A 129 2.72 1.13 16.83
N ALA A 130 3.72 1.65 17.55
CA ALA A 130 3.49 2.49 18.72
C ALA A 130 2.76 3.81 18.40
N GLN A 131 2.87 4.32 17.16
CA GLN A 131 2.14 5.50 16.68
C GLN A 131 0.79 5.16 16.03
N TYR A 132 0.65 3.94 15.53
CA TYR A 132 -0.54 3.44 14.85
C TYR A 132 -0.96 2.08 15.44
N PRO A 133 -1.54 2.05 16.66
CA PRO A 133 -1.78 0.81 17.42
C PRO A 133 -3.03 0.03 17.00
N ASP A 134 -3.83 0.58 16.09
CA ASP A 134 -5.18 0.07 15.78
C ASP A 134 -5.21 -1.02 14.69
N PHE A 135 -4.04 -1.45 14.19
CA PHE A 135 -3.93 -2.55 13.25
C PHE A 135 -3.88 -3.91 13.97
N LEU A 136 -4.28 -4.97 13.28
CA LEU A 136 -4.13 -6.34 13.75
C LEU A 136 -2.65 -6.78 13.74
N GLU A 137 -2.29 -7.74 14.61
CA GLU A 137 -0.92 -8.31 14.64
C GLU A 137 -0.53 -8.93 13.29
N THR A 138 -1.49 -9.50 12.55
CA THR A 138 -1.26 -10.00 11.19
C THR A 138 -0.82 -8.90 10.24
N THR A 139 -1.38 -7.70 10.39
CA THR A 139 -1.04 -6.53 9.58
C THR A 139 0.36 -6.03 9.91
N TYR A 140 0.74 -5.99 11.19
CA TYR A 140 2.12 -5.66 11.57
C TYR A 140 3.13 -6.68 11.04
N ARG A 141 2.81 -7.98 11.08
CA ARG A 141 3.64 -9.01 10.47
C ARG A 141 3.80 -8.79 8.96
N ASP A 142 2.70 -8.49 8.27
CA ASP A 142 2.73 -8.28 6.82
C ASP A 142 3.47 -6.98 6.45
N ALA A 143 3.41 -5.96 7.31
CA ALA A 143 4.19 -4.73 7.19
C ALA A 143 5.70 -4.98 7.31
N ARG A 144 6.15 -5.89 8.21
CA ARG A 144 7.56 -6.31 8.30
C ARG A 144 8.03 -6.91 6.98
N ASN A 145 7.25 -7.83 6.39
CA ASN A 145 7.57 -8.43 5.10
C ASN A 145 7.61 -7.40 3.96
N ASN A 146 6.67 -6.45 3.96
CA ASN A 146 6.61 -5.39 2.96
C ASN A 146 7.81 -4.44 3.06
N LEU A 147 8.16 -4.01 4.27
CA LEU A 147 9.34 -3.17 4.51
C LEU A 147 10.64 -3.88 4.11
N ALA A 148 10.77 -5.17 4.45
CA ALA A 148 11.94 -5.97 4.08
C ALA A 148 12.10 -6.10 2.55
N TYR A 149 10.99 -6.11 1.79
CA TYR A 149 11.04 -6.10 0.33
C TYR A 149 11.54 -4.78 -0.25
N TYR A 150 11.19 -3.63 0.36
CA TYR A 150 11.63 -2.31 -0.12
C TYR A 150 13.06 -1.93 0.29
N MET A 151 13.53 -2.43 1.44
CA MET A 151 14.84 -2.07 2.01
C MET A 151 15.99 -2.99 1.57
N LYS A 152 15.71 -3.98 0.71
CA LYS A 152 16.68 -4.93 0.18
C LYS A 152 17.12 -4.55 -1.22
#